data_AF-A0A084T3Y1-F1
#
_entry.id   AF-A0A084T3Y1-F1
#
_cell.length_a   1.000
_cell.length_b   1.000
_cell.length_c   1.000
_cell.angle_alpha   90.00
_cell.angle_beta   90.00
_cell.angle_gamma   90.00
#
_symmetry.space_group_name_H-M   'P 1'
#
loop_
_entity.id
_entity.type
_entity.pdbx_description
1 polymer ?
#
loop_
_entity_poly.entity_id
_entity_poly.type
_entity_poly.pdbx_seq_one_letter_code
_entity_poly.pdbx_strand_id
1 'polypeptide(L)'
;MKITSKNVQLSPKTTSLIADKYQHLVDRNLDLLFSRCEVVFHNGFGDYEVSLKVHLETQSFYVLRTDLLLDNAIEDAFLSLYYKIEKYENKLATKQFFRSKLQKILRFFSSGKARRSAKITY
;
A
#
# COMPACT_ATOMS: atom_id res chain seq x y z
N MET A 1 -5.09 11.36 -9.80
CA MET A 1 -3.62 11.30 -9.70
C MET A 1 -2.99 12.52 -10.36
N LYS A 2 -1.93 13.08 -9.76
CA LYS A 2 -1.12 14.14 -10.38
C LYS A 2 0.12 13.53 -11.04
N ILE A 3 0.33 13.77 -12.33
CA ILE A 3 1.53 13.32 -13.07
C ILE A 3 2.44 14.54 -13.26
N THR A 4 3.73 14.40 -12.95
CA THR A 4 4.76 15.42 -13.20
C THR A 4 5.94 14.79 -13.93
N SER A 5 6.53 15.48 -14.91
CA SER A 5 7.73 15.02 -15.59
C SER A 5 8.86 16.05 -15.55
N LYS A 6 10.10 15.58 -15.54
CA LYS A 6 11.32 16.41 -15.58
C LYS A 6 12.32 15.83 -16.57
N ASN A 7 12.83 16.67 -17.47
CA ASN A 7 13.78 16.28 -18.51
C ASN A 7 13.28 15.16 -19.45
N VAL A 8 11.97 14.93 -19.49
CA VAL A 8 11.32 13.94 -20.35
C VAL A 8 9.95 14.44 -20.76
N GLN A 9 9.61 14.26 -22.03
CA GLN A 9 8.24 14.43 -22.53
C GLN A 9 7.54 13.08 -22.48
N LEU A 10 6.39 13.04 -21.80
CA LEU A 10 5.59 11.83 -21.73
C LEU A 10 4.75 11.72 -23.00
N SER A 11 4.89 10.59 -23.69
CA SER A 11 4.02 10.30 -24.83
C SER A 11 2.58 10.04 -24.37
N PRO A 12 1.57 10.25 -25.23
CA PRO A 12 0.19 9.88 -24.91
C PRO A 12 0.05 8.42 -24.48
N LYS A 13 0.80 7.51 -25.13
CA LYS A 13 0.83 6.09 -24.79
C LYS A 13 1.33 5.86 -23.36
N THR A 14 2.39 6.54 -22.95
CA THR A 14 2.95 6.45 -21.60
C THR A 14 1.98 7.03 -20.57
N THR A 15 1.34 8.16 -20.87
CA THR A 15 0.31 8.72 -19.99
C THR A 15 -0.87 7.78 -19.81
N SER A 16 -1.34 7.14 -20.89
CA SER A 16 -2.37 6.10 -20.81
C SER A 16 -1.93 4.91 -19.96
N LEU A 17 -0.69 4.43 -20.11
CA LEU A 17 -0.16 3.35 -19.27
C LEU A 17 -0.22 3.72 -17.77
N ILE A 18 0.21 4.92 -17.40
CA ILE A 18 0.16 5.38 -16.00
C ILE A 18 -1.30 5.50 -15.54
N ALA A 19 -2.20 5.99 -16.39
CA ALA A 19 -3.62 6.12 -16.07
C ALA A 19 -4.29 4.75 -15.84
N ASP A 20 -4.01 3.77 -16.70
CA ASP A 20 -4.53 2.40 -16.61
C ASP A 20 -4.06 1.72 -15.32
N LYS A 21 -2.75 1.80 -15.01
CA LYS A 21 -2.23 1.27 -13.74
C LYS A 21 -2.84 2.02 -12.54
N TYR A 22 -3.03 3.34 -12.63
CA TYR A 22 -3.69 4.06 -11.55
C TYR A 22 -5.16 3.65 -11.37
N GLN A 23 -5.89 3.35 -12.45
CA GLN A 23 -7.26 2.86 -12.36
C GLN A 23 -7.33 1.56 -11.55
N HIS A 24 -6.39 0.63 -11.77
CA HIS A 24 -6.28 -0.58 -10.94
C HIS A 24 -6.02 -0.32 -9.45
N LEU A 25 -5.41 0.80 -9.06
CA LEU A 25 -5.31 1.20 -7.66
C LEU A 25 -6.65 1.69 -7.11
N VAL A 26 -7.41 2.44 -7.91
CA VAL A 26 -8.71 2.99 -7.54
C VAL A 26 -9.75 1.87 -7.39
N ASP A 27 -9.75 0.90 -8.29
CA ASP A 27 -10.69 -0.23 -8.29
C ASP A 27 -10.57 -1.11 -7.03
N ARG A 28 -9.45 -1.03 -6.31
CA ARG A 28 -9.26 -1.70 -5.01
C ARG A 28 -10.00 -1.02 -3.85
N ASN A 29 -10.77 0.04 -4.13
CA ASN A 29 -11.55 0.79 -3.16
C ASN A 29 -10.72 1.28 -1.96
N LEU A 30 -9.52 1.77 -2.25
CA LEU A 30 -8.63 2.39 -1.26
C LEU A 30 -9.12 3.81 -0.98
N ASP A 31 -9.23 4.19 0.30
CA ASP A 31 -9.53 5.57 0.73
C ASP A 31 -8.34 6.50 0.40
N LEU A 32 -8.20 6.81 -0.88
CA LEU A 32 -7.05 7.48 -1.46
C LEU A 32 -7.21 8.99 -1.38
N LEU A 33 -6.49 9.61 -0.46
CA LEU A 33 -6.48 11.06 -0.25
C LEU A 33 -5.68 11.77 -1.33
N PHE A 34 -4.54 11.19 -1.72
CA PHE A 34 -3.64 11.80 -2.68
C PHE A 34 -2.78 10.75 -3.39
N SER A 35 -2.52 10.98 -4.68
CA SER A 35 -1.58 10.19 -5.47
C SER A 35 -0.81 11.07 -6.44
N ARG A 36 0.52 10.90 -6.46
CA ARG A 36 1.44 11.57 -7.39
C ARG A 36 2.36 10.55 -8.05
N CYS A 37 2.52 10.70 -9.36
CA CYS A 37 3.53 10.04 -10.16
C CYS A 37 4.49 11.09 -10.69
N GLU A 38 5.79 10.91 -10.44
CA GLU A 38 6.85 11.77 -10.92
C GLU A 38 7.82 10.96 -11.78
N VAL A 39 8.06 11.43 -13.00
CA VAL A 39 8.96 10.79 -13.96
C VAL A 39 10.13 11.73 -14.26
N VAL A 40 11.35 11.25 -14.08
CA VAL A 40 12.57 12.02 -14.33
C VAL A 40 13.46 11.23 -15.26
N PHE A 41 14.04 11.88 -16.27
CA PHE A 41 15.16 11.30 -17.01
C PHE A 41 16.48 11.88 -16.52
N HIS A 42 17.41 11.01 -16.13
CA HIS A 42 18.71 11.41 -15.60
C HIS A 42 19.75 11.39 -16.71
N ASN A 43 20.02 12.56 -17.29
CA ASN A 43 21.00 12.70 -18.39
C ASN A 43 22.40 12.15 -18.06
N GLY A 44 22.80 12.16 -16.78
CA GLY A 44 24.12 11.65 -16.35
C GLY A 44 24.22 10.12 -16.32
N PHE A 45 23.11 9.42 -16.07
CA PHE A 45 23.06 7.96 -15.96
C PHE A 45 22.43 7.31 -17.20
N GLY A 46 21.67 8.06 -17.98
CA GLY A 46 20.96 7.57 -19.15
C GLY A 46 19.74 6.70 -18.82
N ASP A 47 19.17 6.85 -17.62
CA ASP A 47 18.03 6.08 -17.13
C ASP A 47 16.83 6.96 -16.76
N TYR A 48 15.67 6.31 -16.67
CA TYR A 48 14.43 6.88 -16.20
C TYR A 48 14.21 6.53 -14.74
N GLU A 49 13.85 7.51 -13.93
CA GLU A 49 13.37 7.33 -12.58
C GLU A 49 11.87 7.60 -12.52
N VAL A 50 11.13 6.69 -11.89
CA VAL A 50 9.70 6.82 -11.61
C VAL A 50 9.48 6.75 -10.11
N SER A 51 8.95 7.85 -9.57
CA SER A 51 8.59 8.01 -8.17
C SER A 51 7.06 8.02 -8.02
N LEU A 52 6.52 7.08 -7.25
CA LEU A 52 5.10 7.01 -6.89
C LEU A 52 4.92 7.33 -5.41
N LYS A 53 4.02 8.27 -5.12
CA LYS A 53 3.64 8.64 -3.77
C LYS A 53 2.13 8.56 -3.62
N VAL A 54 1.68 7.71 -2.70
CA VAL A 54 0.25 7.51 -2.40
C VAL A 54 0.00 7.75 -0.92
N HIS A 55 -1.01 8.55 -0.62
CA HIS A 55 -1.50 8.79 0.73
C HIS A 55 -2.89 8.19 0.85
N LEU A 56 -3.02 7.21 1.74
CA LEU A 56 -4.28 6.72 2.25
C LEU A 56 -4.55 7.37 3.61
N GLU A 57 -5.78 7.29 4.11
CA GLU A 57 -6.11 7.80 5.45
C GLU A 57 -5.24 7.21 6.57
N THR A 58 -4.89 5.93 6.44
CA THR A 58 -4.17 5.20 7.51
C THR A 58 -2.66 5.18 7.33
N GLN A 59 -2.17 5.34 6.11
CA GLN A 59 -0.76 5.11 5.77
C GLN A 59 -0.37 5.80 4.48
N SER A 60 0.89 6.23 4.42
CA SER A 60 1.52 6.74 3.21
C SER A 60 2.49 5.72 2.63
N PHE A 61 2.50 5.60 1.30
CA PHE A 61 3.40 4.74 0.54
C PHE A 61 4.25 5.58 -0.41
N TYR A 62 5.52 5.22 -0.51
CA TYR A 62 6.45 5.80 -1.45
C TYR A 62 7.24 4.69 -2.13
N VAL A 63 7.39 4.79 -3.44
CA VAL A 63 8.17 3.88 -4.28
C VAL A 63 8.98 4.72 -5.26
N LEU A 64 10.23 4.34 -5.45
CA LEU A 64 11.12 4.87 -6.48
C LEU A 64 11.72 3.67 -7.22
N ARG A 65 11.65 3.71 -8.55
CA ARG A 65 12.28 2.72 -9.44
C ARG A 65 13.00 3.42 -10.57
N THR A 66 14.09 2.79 -11.01
CA THR A 66 14.93 3.28 -12.10
C THR A 66 15.08 2.18 -13.13
N ASP A 67 14.99 2.52 -14.42
CA ASP A 67 15.25 1.58 -15.53
C ASP A 67 15.70 2.35 -16.77
N LEU A 68 16.42 1.68 -17.68
CA LEU A 68 16.80 2.24 -18.98
C LEU A 68 15.58 2.49 -19.89
N LEU A 69 14.50 1.73 -19.68
CA LEU A 69 13.24 1.84 -20.40
C LEU A 69 12.16 2.43 -19.50
N LEU A 70 11.57 3.54 -19.94
CA LEU A 70 10.55 4.25 -19.18
C LEU A 70 9.35 3.36 -18.81
N ASP A 71 8.85 2.57 -19.76
CA ASP A 71 7.69 1.70 -19.53
C ASP A 71 8.00 0.67 -18.44
N ASN A 72 9.21 0.08 -18.42
CA ASN A 72 9.64 -0.84 -17.37
C ASN A 72 9.71 -0.15 -16.00
N ALA A 73 10.33 1.04 -15.92
CA ALA A 73 10.40 1.80 -14.67
C ALA A 73 9.00 2.10 -14.11
N ILE A 74 8.03 2.41 -14.99
CA ILE A 74 6.63 2.63 -14.62
C ILE A 74 6.02 1.33 -14.08
N GLU A 75 6.13 0.23 -14.82
CA GLU A 75 5.54 -1.04 -14.42
C GLU A 75 6.08 -1.53 -13.08
N ASP A 76 7.39 -1.48 -12.90
CA ASP A 76 8.06 -1.88 -11.66
C ASP A 76 7.68 -0.99 -10.47
N ALA A 77 7.50 0.31 -10.71
CA ALA A 77 7.05 1.23 -9.67
C ALA A 77 5.64 0.88 -9.21
N PHE A 78 4.71 0.65 -10.14
CA PHE A 78 3.33 0.26 -9.80
C PHE A 78 3.27 -1.12 -9.16
N LEU A 79 4.01 -2.12 -9.68
CA LEU A 79 4.11 -3.46 -9.09
C LEU A 79 4.59 -3.39 -7.63
N SER A 80 5.66 -2.62 -7.39
CA SER A 80 6.21 -2.42 -6.06
C SER A 80 5.25 -1.71 -5.12
N LEU A 81 4.44 -0.78 -5.65
CA LEU A 81 3.40 -0.08 -4.89
C LEU A 81 2.28 -1.04 -4.49
N TYR A 82 1.77 -1.85 -5.43
CA TYR A 82 0.75 -2.86 -5.14
C TYR A 82 1.22 -3.82 -4.05
N TYR A 83 2.45 -4.33 -4.17
CA TYR A 83 3.01 -5.24 -3.18
C TYR A 83 3.11 -4.60 -1.79
N LYS A 84 3.51 -3.31 -1.70
CA LYS A 84 3.58 -2.59 -0.43
C LYS A 84 2.20 -2.41 0.21
N ILE A 85 1.19 -2.07 -0.60
CA ILE A 85 -0.19 -1.91 -0.13
C ILE A 85 -0.74 -3.25 0.35
N GLU A 86 -0.63 -4.30 -0.45
CA GLU A 86 -1.10 -5.65 -0.12
C GLU A 86 -0.41 -6.18 1.14
N LYS A 87 0.91 -6.00 1.26
CA LYS A 87 1.66 -6.38 2.47
C LYS A 87 1.15 -5.63 3.71
N TYR A 88 0.76 -4.37 3.56
CA TYR A 88 0.20 -3.58 4.65
C TYR A 88 -1.20 -4.08 5.06
N GLU A 89 -2.09 -4.35 4.09
CA GLU A 89 -3.42 -4.92 4.33
C GLU A 89 -3.32 -6.28 5.02
N ASN A 90 -2.44 -7.16 4.52
CA ASN A 90 -2.17 -8.46 5.14
C ASN A 90 -1.67 -8.32 6.58
N LYS A 91 -0.84 -7.32 6.86
CA LYS A 91 -0.38 -7.03 8.23
C LYS A 91 -1.52 -6.54 9.12
N LEU A 92 -2.45 -5.73 8.61
CA LEU A 92 -3.63 -5.29 9.34
C LEU A 92 -4.58 -6.47 9.65
N ALA A 93 -4.91 -7.28 8.65
CA ALA A 93 -5.73 -8.48 8.81
C ALA A 93 -5.14 -9.44 9.85
N THR A 94 -3.82 -9.68 9.78
CA THR A 94 -3.10 -10.51 10.74
C THR A 94 -3.21 -9.94 12.15
N LYS A 95 -2.98 -8.63 12.34
CA LYS A 95 -3.12 -7.99 13.67
C LYS A 95 -4.53 -8.12 14.23
N GLN A 96 -5.56 -7.95 13.40
CA GLN A 96 -6.96 -8.10 13.82
C GLN A 96 -7.27 -9.54 14.24
N PHE A 97 -6.76 -10.52 13.49
CA PHE A 97 -6.91 -11.94 13.84
C PHE A 97 -6.26 -12.30 15.18
N PHE A 98 -5.06 -11.80 15.46
CA PHE A 98 -4.41 -12.00 16.76
C PHE A 98 -5.16 -11.31 17.90
N ARG A 99 -5.65 -10.07 17.69
CA ARG A 99 -6.48 -9.37 18.68
C ARG A 99 -7.76 -10.15 19.01
N SER A 100 -8.45 -10.69 18.00
CA SER A 100 -9.69 -11.44 18.23
C SER A 100 -9.44 -12.77 18.95
N LYS A 101 -8.35 -13.48 18.62
CA LYS A 101 -7.93 -14.68 19.36
C LYS A 101 -7.59 -14.37 20.81
N LEU A 102 -6.82 -13.31 21.08
CA LEU A 102 -6.48 -12.90 22.43
C LEU A 102 -7.72 -12.52 23.24
N GLN A 103 -8.69 -11.81 22.66
CA GLN A 103 -9.96 -11.50 23.32
C GLN A 103 -10.76 -12.76 23.66
N LYS A 104 -10.81 -13.77 22.77
CA LYS A 104 -11.48 -15.05 23.05
C LYS A 104 -10.80 -15.79 24.21
N ILE A 105 -9.47 -15.82 24.22
CA ILE A 105 -8.68 -16.47 25.28
C ILE A 105 -8.90 -15.74 26.62
N LEU A 106 -8.82 -14.41 26.64
CA LEU A 106 -9.07 -13.60 27.84
C LEU A 106 -10.48 -13.81 28.41
N ARG A 107 -11.51 -13.89 27.54
CA ARG A 107 -12.89 -14.21 27.95
C ARG A 107 -13.04 -15.62 28.53
N PHE A 108 -12.29 -16.58 28.02
CA PHE A 108 -12.25 -17.94 28.56
C PHE A 108 -11.58 -17.99 29.95
N PHE A 109 -10.49 -17.23 30.14
CA PHE A 109 -9.85 -17.12 31.45
C PHE A 109 -10.68 -16.31 32.47
N SER A 110 -11.44 -15.29 32.04
CA SER A 110 -12.32 -14.53 32.93
C SER A 110 -13.56 -15.34 33.35
N SER A 111 -14.12 -16.18 32.47
CA SER A 111 -15.25 -17.07 32.81
C SER A 111 -14.83 -18.22 33.74
N GLY A 112 -13.58 -18.68 33.65
CA GLY A 112 -13.00 -19.66 34.58
C GLY A 112 -12.83 -19.14 36.01
N LYS A 113 -12.55 -17.84 36.21
CA LYS A 113 -12.52 -17.21 37.54
C LYS A 113 -13.93 -17.05 38.13
N ALA A 114 -14.92 -16.67 37.33
CA ALA A 114 -16.31 -16.52 37.79
C ALA A 114 -16.92 -17.84 38.30
N ARG A 115 -16.55 -19.00 37.73
CA ARG A 115 -16.99 -20.32 38.20
C ARG A 115 -16.33 -20.79 39.51
N ARG A 116 -15.17 -20.25 39.89
CA ARG A 116 -14.49 -20.63 41.15
C ARG A 116 -14.96 -19.83 42.37
N SER A 117 -15.51 -18.63 42.19
CA SER A 117 -16.10 -17.86 43.30
C SER A 117 -17.52 -18.30 43.68
N ALA A 118 -18.23 -19.03 42.82
CA ALA A 118 -19.62 -19.47 43.08
C ALA A 118 -19.73 -20.75 43.93
N LYS A 119 -18.64 -21.26 44.53
CA LYS A 119 -18.63 -22.53 45.28
C LYS A 119 -18.33 -22.39 46.78
N ILE A 120 -18.40 -21.18 47.33
CA ILE A 120 -18.29 -20.94 48.78
C ILE A 120 -19.51 -20.11 49.21
N THR A 121 -20.60 -20.80 49.48
CA THR A 121 -21.66 -20.31 50.36
C THR A 121 -22.02 -21.49 51.24
N TYR A 122 -21.61 -21.39 52.50
CA TYR A 122 -21.95 -22.31 53.59
C TYR A 122 -23.43 -22.20 53.92
#